data_AF-A0A9D5LEL3-F1
#
_entry.id   AF-A0A9D5LEL3-F1
#
_cell.length_a   1.000
_cell.length_b   1.000
_cell.length_c   1.000
_cell.angle_alpha   90.00
_cell.angle_beta   90.00
_cell.angle_gamma   90.00
#
_symmetry.space_group_name_H-M   'P 1'
#
loop_
_entity.id
_entity.type
_entity.pdbx_description
1 polymer ?
#
loop_
_entity_poly.entity_id
_entity_poly.type
_entity_poly.pdbx_seq_one_letter_code
_entity_poly.pdbx_strand_id
1 'polypeptide(L)'
;MNYTKFKQQAQDHLSKWIRTFHPNIEEGKYKYKNEWVKRSHILPLGDYAEKGRKEAIIAALKQYNVLTDNVEFNSVALPISELHALGNHLTSSQILCYNFFGLLLGSQMSDNREIQISQDLRNWLIASFPDIPYVSENAKCQFEFKFGDEEGTSLDFCVIDDVFTIMFEIKYTEDGFAKTKNDKCHKDKFSSIYSDLLIQQDTLRNDVPQEVFFHDYQLFRNAIRTNDKCYAVFIFPENNKSCRTQF
;
A
#
# COMPACT_ATOMS: atom_id res chain seq x y z
N MET A 1 -3.15 20.27 -12.75
CA MET A 1 -3.49 20.49 -11.32
C MET A 1 -2.21 20.35 -10.51
N ASN A 2 -1.95 21.25 -9.55
CA ASN A 2 -0.80 21.09 -8.64
C ASN A 2 -1.14 20.04 -7.54
N TYR A 3 -0.11 19.45 -6.94
CA TYR A 3 -0.26 18.37 -5.96
C TYR A 3 -1.17 18.75 -4.77
N THR A 4 -1.02 19.97 -4.23
CA THR A 4 -1.85 20.45 -3.12
C THR A 4 -3.35 20.42 -3.45
N LYS A 5 -3.74 20.89 -4.64
CA LYS A 5 -5.15 20.87 -5.05
C LYS A 5 -5.66 19.45 -5.27
N PHE A 6 -4.84 18.58 -5.86
CA PHE A 6 -5.17 17.15 -6.01
C PHE A 6 -5.43 16.50 -4.65
N LYS A 7 -4.50 16.67 -3.70
CA LYS A 7 -4.61 16.12 -2.35
C LYS A 7 -5.88 16.58 -1.64
N GLN A 8 -6.20 17.87 -1.72
CA GLN A 8 -7.42 18.39 -1.14
C GLN A 8 -8.67 17.74 -1.75
N GLN A 9 -8.73 17.62 -3.08
CA GLN A 9 -9.86 16.97 -3.76
C GLN A 9 -10.02 15.50 -3.37
N ALA A 10 -8.92 14.75 -3.25
CA ALA A 10 -8.94 13.37 -2.79
C ALA A 10 -9.45 13.26 -1.34
N GLN A 11 -8.99 14.16 -0.46
CA GLN A 11 -9.46 14.24 0.93
C GLN A 11 -10.95 14.60 1.04
N ASP A 12 -11.41 15.55 0.21
CA ASP A 12 -12.82 15.96 0.16
C ASP A 12 -13.69 14.82 -0.38
N HIS A 13 -13.22 14.11 -1.40
CA HIS A 13 -13.88 12.93 -1.96
C HIS A 13 -14.05 11.84 -0.89
N LEU A 14 -12.98 11.46 -0.19
CA LEU A 14 -13.04 10.47 0.89
C LEU A 14 -13.96 10.92 2.04
N SER A 15 -13.92 12.20 2.38
CA SER A 15 -14.79 12.77 3.42
C SER A 15 -16.27 12.70 3.03
N LYS A 16 -16.59 12.94 1.76
CA LYS A 16 -17.95 12.79 1.23
C LYS A 16 -18.36 11.31 1.18
N TRP A 17 -17.47 10.47 0.68
CA TRP A 17 -17.69 9.03 0.52
C TRP A 17 -18.04 8.36 1.86
N ILE A 18 -17.24 8.56 2.91
CA ILE A 18 -17.51 7.93 4.22
C ILE A 18 -18.86 8.38 4.80
N ARG A 19 -19.25 9.63 4.58
CA ARG A 19 -20.56 10.17 5.03
C ARG A 19 -21.74 9.67 4.21
N THR A 20 -21.53 9.13 3.00
CA THR A 20 -22.59 8.45 2.26
C THR A 20 -23.04 7.18 2.98
N PHE A 21 -22.11 6.46 3.60
CA PHE A 21 -22.40 5.23 4.35
C PHE A 21 -22.65 5.49 5.84
N HIS A 22 -22.00 6.51 6.40
CA HIS A 22 -22.11 6.91 7.81
C HIS A 22 -22.43 8.40 7.94
N PRO A 23 -23.68 8.84 7.68
CA PRO A 23 -24.03 10.27 7.65
C PRO A 23 -23.71 11.04 8.92
N ASN A 24 -23.73 10.35 10.06
CA ASN A 24 -23.51 10.92 11.39
C ASN A 24 -22.11 10.63 11.96
N ILE A 25 -21.16 10.18 11.12
CA ILE A 25 -19.79 9.90 11.59
C ILE A 25 -19.12 11.16 12.14
N GLU A 26 -18.54 11.05 13.33
CA GLU A 26 -17.72 12.11 13.90
C GLU A 26 -16.40 12.26 13.16
N GLU A 27 -15.81 13.47 13.19
CA GLU A 27 -14.50 13.68 12.61
C GLU A 27 -13.40 13.06 13.47
N GLY A 28 -12.56 12.23 12.86
CA GLY A 28 -11.33 11.77 13.50
C GLY A 28 -10.32 12.89 13.70
N LYS A 29 -9.42 12.66 14.66
CA LYS A 29 -8.40 13.62 15.08
C LYS A 29 -7.00 13.06 14.83
N TYR A 30 -6.09 13.93 14.42
CA TYR A 30 -4.65 13.61 14.37
C TYR A 30 -3.82 14.78 14.87
N LYS A 31 -2.64 14.49 15.41
CA LYS A 31 -1.72 15.51 15.94
C LYS A 31 -0.81 16.01 14.83
N TYR A 32 -0.89 17.31 14.52
CA TYR A 32 -0.03 17.98 13.54
C TYR A 32 0.62 19.19 14.20
N LYS A 33 1.96 19.27 14.18
CA LYS A 33 2.71 20.39 14.80
C LYS A 33 2.26 20.72 16.24
N ASN A 34 2.03 19.68 17.05
CA ASN A 34 1.53 19.75 18.42
C ASN A 34 0.05 20.16 18.61
N GLU A 35 -0.71 20.35 17.53
CA GLU A 35 -2.13 20.67 17.58
C GLU A 35 -2.99 19.50 17.12
N TRP A 36 -4.17 19.36 17.72
CA TRP A 36 -5.16 18.37 17.28
C TRP A 36 -6.00 18.93 16.15
N VAL A 37 -5.90 18.30 14.98
CA VAL A 37 -6.66 18.67 13.79
C VAL A 37 -7.75 17.64 13.56
N LYS A 38 -8.99 18.11 13.39
CA LYS A 38 -10.13 17.28 13.00
C LYS A 38 -10.25 17.20 11.48
N ARG A 39 -10.53 15.99 10.97
CA ARG A 39 -10.76 15.74 9.55
C ARG A 39 -11.80 14.63 9.36
N SER A 40 -12.71 14.85 8.43
CA SER A 40 -13.75 13.88 8.08
C SER A 40 -13.23 12.62 7.36
N HIS A 41 -12.09 12.69 6.67
CA HIS A 41 -11.43 11.53 6.05
C HIS A 41 -10.49 10.77 7.01
N ILE A 42 -10.59 11.05 8.31
CA ILE A 42 -9.90 10.31 9.37
C ILE A 42 -10.98 9.67 10.21
N LEU A 43 -10.90 8.35 10.38
CA LEU A 43 -11.84 7.64 11.23
C LEU A 43 -11.65 8.07 12.69
N PRO A 44 -12.75 8.37 13.40
CA PRO A 44 -12.70 8.64 14.82
C PRO A 44 -12.25 7.38 15.54
N LEU A 45 -11.28 7.56 16.42
CA LEU A 45 -10.85 6.53 17.35
C LEU A 45 -11.59 6.81 18.66
N GLY A 46 -12.22 5.77 19.24
CA GLY A 46 -12.72 5.86 20.61
C GLY A 46 -11.58 6.09 21.61
N ASP A 47 -11.89 6.15 22.91
CA ASP A 47 -10.84 6.30 23.92
C ASP A 47 -9.91 5.08 23.93
N TYR A 48 -8.60 5.33 23.94
CA TYR A 48 -7.58 4.28 24.05
C TYR A 48 -6.43 4.71 24.95
N ALA A 49 -5.87 3.75 25.68
CA ALA A 49 -4.62 3.94 26.40
C ALA A 49 -3.45 4.14 25.41
N GLU A 50 -2.34 4.76 25.84
CA GLU A 50 -1.20 5.12 24.98
C GLU A 50 -0.68 3.98 24.07
N LYS A 51 -0.75 2.72 24.53
CA LYS A 51 -0.34 1.53 23.77
C LYS A 51 -1.47 0.86 22.96
N GLY A 52 -2.72 1.25 23.18
CA GLY A 52 -3.93 0.65 22.58
C GLY A 52 -4.38 1.30 21.27
N ARG A 53 -3.53 2.14 20.65
CA ARG A 53 -3.92 2.91 19.47
C ARG A 53 -4.25 2.01 18.28
N LYS A 54 -3.44 0.98 18.01
CA LYS A 54 -3.66 0.11 16.84
C LYS A 54 -4.93 -0.73 16.99
N GLU A 55 -5.25 -1.13 18.20
CA GLU A 55 -6.49 -1.81 18.58
C GLU A 55 -7.69 -0.89 18.32
N ALA A 56 -7.58 0.39 18.70
CA ALA A 56 -8.60 1.39 18.40
C ALA A 56 -8.75 1.63 16.89
N ILE A 57 -7.65 1.58 16.11
CA ILE A 57 -7.75 1.63 14.65
C ILE A 57 -8.55 0.42 14.14
N ILE A 58 -8.23 -0.80 14.55
CA ILE A 58 -8.96 -2.01 14.11
C ILE A 58 -10.44 -1.91 14.50
N ALA A 59 -10.74 -1.46 15.71
CA ALA A 59 -12.11 -1.25 16.15
C ALA A 59 -12.85 -0.25 15.25
N ALA A 60 -12.21 0.87 14.90
CA ALA A 60 -12.78 1.85 13.97
C ALA A 60 -12.93 1.28 12.54
N LEU A 61 -11.94 0.53 12.04
CA LEU A 61 -12.01 -0.10 10.72
C LEU A 61 -13.20 -1.08 10.62
N LYS A 62 -13.43 -1.88 11.67
CA LYS A 62 -14.57 -2.79 11.79
C LYS A 62 -15.90 -2.05 11.97
N GLN A 63 -15.94 -1.04 12.84
CA GLN A 63 -17.15 -0.29 13.13
C GLN A 63 -17.68 0.45 11.89
N TYR A 64 -16.77 1.08 11.14
CA TYR A 64 -17.15 1.93 10.02
C TYR A 64 -17.10 1.21 8.67
N ASN A 65 -16.83 -0.11 8.64
CA ASN A 65 -16.80 -0.92 7.42
C ASN A 65 -16.23 -0.12 6.25
N VAL A 66 -14.98 0.32 6.41
CA VAL A 66 -14.33 1.36 5.58
C VAL A 66 -14.09 0.93 4.13
N LEU A 67 -14.66 -0.19 3.78
CA LEU A 67 -14.60 -0.91 2.55
C LEU A 67 -15.87 -0.59 1.79
N THR A 68 -15.77 -0.35 0.49
CA THR A 68 -16.98 -0.34 -0.34
C THR A 68 -17.62 -1.75 -0.31
N ASP A 69 -18.93 -1.82 -0.56
CA ASP A 69 -19.64 -3.05 -0.95
C ASP A 69 -19.54 -4.28 -0.01
N ASN A 70 -19.74 -4.10 1.29
CA ASN A 70 -19.88 -5.18 2.29
C ASN A 70 -18.64 -6.07 2.51
N VAL A 71 -17.44 -5.64 2.10
CA VAL A 71 -16.22 -6.32 2.57
C VAL A 71 -16.03 -5.92 4.03
N GLU A 72 -15.80 -6.88 4.92
CA GLU A 72 -15.51 -6.61 6.33
C GLU A 72 -14.01 -6.54 6.56
N PHE A 73 -13.59 -5.73 7.54
CA PHE A 73 -12.18 -5.70 7.92
C PHE A 73 -11.77 -7.00 8.60
N ASN A 74 -10.96 -7.78 7.91
CA ASN A 74 -10.37 -9.03 8.37
C ASN A 74 -8.96 -8.79 8.92
N SER A 75 -8.82 -8.94 10.24
CA SER A 75 -7.57 -8.77 10.97
C SER A 75 -6.58 -9.94 10.84
N VAL A 76 -6.96 -11.03 10.19
CA VAL A 76 -6.02 -12.10 9.81
C VAL A 76 -5.32 -11.73 8.50
N ALA A 77 -6.08 -11.21 7.53
CA ALA A 77 -5.55 -10.72 6.26
C ALA A 77 -4.60 -9.53 6.44
N LEU A 78 -4.94 -8.59 7.33
CA LEU A 78 -4.08 -7.46 7.73
C LEU A 78 -3.96 -7.39 9.27
N PRO A 79 -2.95 -8.03 9.86
CA PRO A 79 -2.80 -8.12 11.31
C PRO A 79 -2.35 -6.80 11.95
N ILE A 80 -2.67 -6.66 13.23
CA ILE A 80 -2.33 -5.48 14.04
C ILE A 80 -0.83 -5.16 14.05
N SER A 81 0.02 -6.20 13.99
CA SER A 81 1.48 -6.06 13.93
C SER A 81 1.94 -5.29 12.69
N GLU A 82 1.25 -5.46 11.58
CA GLU A 82 1.57 -4.86 10.27
C GLU A 82 0.79 -3.57 9.99
N LEU A 83 -0.27 -3.31 10.76
CA LEU A 83 -1.06 -2.10 10.63
C LEU A 83 -0.20 -0.83 10.87
N HIS A 84 -0.29 0.12 9.95
CA HIS A 84 0.40 1.39 10.02
C HIS A 84 -0.13 2.27 11.15
N ALA A 85 0.76 3.09 11.71
CA ALA A 85 0.41 4.00 12.81
C ALA A 85 -0.71 4.99 12.45
N LEU A 86 -0.92 5.28 11.16
CA LEU A 86 -1.99 6.13 10.67
C LEU A 86 -3.05 5.35 9.86
N GLY A 87 -3.20 4.05 10.11
CA GLY A 87 -4.18 3.19 9.44
C GLY A 87 -5.65 3.59 9.66
N ASN A 88 -5.95 4.61 10.47
CA ASN A 88 -7.29 5.19 10.55
C ASN A 88 -7.51 6.37 9.58
N HIS A 89 -6.48 6.77 8.82
CA HIS A 89 -6.59 7.79 7.79
C HIS A 89 -7.02 7.11 6.50
N LEU A 90 -8.16 7.51 5.93
CA LEU A 90 -8.66 6.96 4.66
C LEU A 90 -7.72 7.24 3.48
N THR A 91 -6.81 8.20 3.66
CA THR A 91 -5.76 8.55 2.70
C THR A 91 -4.51 7.67 2.80
N SER A 92 -4.45 6.73 3.75
CA SER A 92 -3.32 5.80 3.93
C SER A 92 -3.25 4.81 2.76
N SER A 93 -2.09 4.66 2.12
CA SER A 93 -1.88 3.66 1.06
C SER A 93 -2.27 2.26 1.50
N GLN A 94 -1.92 1.86 2.73
CA GLN A 94 -2.27 0.55 3.28
C GLN A 94 -3.79 0.32 3.31
N ILE A 95 -4.56 1.32 3.71
CA ILE A 95 -6.02 1.21 3.78
C ILE A 95 -6.64 1.27 2.39
N LEU A 96 -6.09 2.10 1.50
CA LEU A 96 -6.53 2.10 0.11
C LEU A 96 -6.23 0.76 -0.57
N CYS A 97 -5.05 0.19 -0.35
CA CYS A 97 -4.66 -1.12 -0.85
C CYS A 97 -5.66 -2.18 -0.41
N TYR A 98 -5.92 -2.22 0.90
CA TYR A 98 -6.88 -3.12 1.51
C TYR A 98 -8.29 -2.93 0.92
N ASN A 99 -8.73 -1.69 0.71
CA ASN A 99 -10.01 -1.40 0.08
C ASN A 99 -10.06 -1.86 -1.38
N PHE A 100 -9.04 -1.55 -2.18
CA PHE A 100 -9.01 -1.86 -3.60
C PHE A 100 -9.01 -3.36 -3.86
N PHE A 101 -8.07 -4.09 -3.25
CA PHE A 101 -7.96 -5.53 -3.46
C PHE A 101 -8.99 -6.31 -2.65
N GLY A 102 -9.43 -5.82 -1.49
CA GLY A 102 -10.50 -6.44 -0.71
C GLY A 102 -11.81 -6.56 -1.49
N LEU A 103 -12.14 -5.56 -2.32
CA LEU A 103 -13.29 -5.63 -3.23
C LEU A 103 -13.15 -6.74 -4.25
N LEU A 104 -11.99 -6.83 -4.88
CA LEU A 104 -11.72 -7.84 -5.89
C LEU A 104 -11.75 -9.23 -5.25
N LEU A 105 -11.26 -9.39 -4.01
CA LEU A 105 -11.27 -10.66 -3.29
C LEU A 105 -12.67 -11.06 -2.82
N GLY A 106 -13.53 -10.09 -2.46
CA GLY A 106 -14.90 -10.33 -2.04
C GLY A 106 -14.99 -11.36 -0.90
N SER A 107 -15.81 -12.40 -1.08
CA SER A 107 -15.99 -13.46 -0.09
C SER A 107 -14.78 -14.39 0.09
N GLN A 108 -13.74 -14.28 -0.76
CA GLN A 108 -12.51 -15.06 -0.60
C GLN A 108 -11.62 -14.55 0.53
N MET A 109 -11.94 -13.39 1.12
CA MET A 109 -11.29 -12.90 2.34
C MET A 109 -11.44 -13.94 3.45
N SER A 110 -10.40 -14.77 3.63
CA SER A 110 -10.41 -15.92 4.52
C SER A 110 -9.72 -15.64 5.85
N ASP A 111 -9.88 -16.54 6.82
CA ASP A 111 -9.14 -16.53 8.09
C ASP A 111 -7.68 -17.00 7.93
N ASN A 112 -7.12 -16.93 6.72
CA ASN A 112 -5.72 -17.23 6.45
C ASN A 112 -4.97 -15.97 6.02
N ARG A 113 -3.66 -15.92 6.33
CA ARG A 113 -2.79 -14.80 5.95
C ARG A 113 -2.59 -14.75 4.43
N GLU A 114 -2.40 -15.92 3.82
CA GLU A 114 -2.39 -16.08 2.37
C GLU A 114 -3.80 -16.37 1.89
N ILE A 115 -4.30 -15.54 0.99
CA ILE A 115 -5.68 -15.58 0.51
C ILE A 115 -5.69 -16.13 -0.90
N GLN A 116 -6.51 -17.14 -1.18
CA GLN A 116 -6.70 -17.61 -2.55
C GLN A 116 -7.31 -16.49 -3.39
N ILE A 117 -6.76 -16.24 -4.57
CA ILE A 117 -7.27 -15.16 -5.43
C ILE A 117 -8.68 -15.49 -5.96
N SER A 118 -9.53 -14.47 -6.04
CA SER A 118 -10.86 -14.59 -6.63
C SER A 118 -10.81 -14.58 -8.17
N GLN A 119 -11.94 -14.95 -8.79
CA GLN A 119 -12.10 -14.78 -10.24
C GLN A 119 -12.04 -13.30 -10.66
N ASP A 120 -12.59 -12.39 -9.85
CA ASP A 120 -12.62 -10.95 -10.18
C ASP A 120 -11.22 -10.33 -10.15
N LEU A 121 -10.38 -10.71 -9.18
CA LEU A 121 -8.98 -10.30 -9.15
C LEU A 121 -8.23 -10.84 -10.38
N ARG A 122 -8.42 -12.10 -10.74
CA ARG A 122 -7.82 -12.68 -11.96
C ARG A 122 -8.25 -11.93 -13.22
N ASN A 123 -9.55 -11.69 -13.38
CA ASN A 123 -10.10 -10.98 -14.53
C ASN A 123 -9.53 -9.56 -14.62
N TRP A 124 -9.44 -8.87 -13.49
CA TRP A 124 -8.85 -7.54 -13.42
C TRP A 124 -7.36 -7.54 -13.81
N LEU A 125 -6.57 -8.52 -13.35
CA LEU A 125 -5.16 -8.66 -13.71
C LEU A 125 -4.99 -8.88 -15.22
N ILE A 126 -5.75 -9.81 -15.80
CA ILE A 126 -5.73 -10.10 -17.25
C ILE A 126 -6.09 -8.86 -18.08
N ALA A 127 -7.12 -8.12 -17.66
CA ALA A 127 -7.58 -6.94 -18.38
C ALA A 127 -6.60 -5.75 -18.24
N SER A 128 -5.96 -5.62 -17.08
CA SER A 128 -5.13 -4.44 -16.76
C SER A 128 -3.66 -4.60 -17.17
N PHE A 129 -3.14 -5.83 -17.20
CA PHE A 129 -1.73 -6.13 -17.43
C PHE A 129 -1.57 -7.30 -18.41
N PRO A 130 -1.85 -7.09 -19.70
CA PRO A 130 -1.83 -8.18 -20.70
C PRO A 130 -0.44 -8.79 -20.93
N ASP A 131 0.62 -8.10 -20.51
CA ASP A 131 2.01 -8.57 -20.62
C ASP A 131 2.43 -9.49 -19.46
N ILE A 132 1.63 -9.58 -18.38
CA ILE A 132 1.88 -10.50 -17.28
C ILE A 132 1.30 -11.89 -17.64
N PRO A 133 2.00 -13.01 -17.34
CA PRO A 133 1.48 -14.34 -17.60
C PRO A 133 0.11 -14.59 -16.94
N TYR A 134 -0.64 -15.54 -17.50
CA TYR A 134 -1.91 -15.96 -16.94
C TYR A 134 -1.75 -16.43 -15.50
N VAL A 135 -2.53 -15.84 -14.58
CA VAL A 135 -2.53 -16.18 -13.16
C VAL A 135 -3.46 -17.37 -12.91
N SER A 136 -2.93 -18.44 -12.34
CA SER A 136 -3.63 -19.68 -12.05
C SER A 136 -4.71 -19.52 -10.98
N GLU A 137 -5.66 -20.45 -10.93
CA GLU A 137 -6.72 -20.44 -9.91
C GLU A 137 -6.20 -20.79 -8.50
N ASN A 138 -5.01 -21.39 -8.41
CA ASN A 138 -4.36 -21.77 -7.16
C ASN A 138 -3.46 -20.66 -6.59
N ALA A 139 -3.24 -19.59 -7.37
CA ALA A 139 -2.45 -18.47 -6.92
C ALA A 139 -3.04 -17.85 -5.64
N LYS A 140 -2.15 -17.33 -4.82
CA LYS A 140 -2.47 -16.73 -3.53
C LYS A 140 -2.08 -15.26 -3.54
N CYS A 141 -2.59 -14.51 -2.58
CA CYS A 141 -2.22 -13.13 -2.39
C CYS A 141 -2.08 -12.77 -0.91
N GLN A 142 -1.37 -11.67 -0.67
CA GLN A 142 -1.04 -11.23 0.68
C GLN A 142 -0.86 -9.70 0.71
N PHE A 143 -1.55 -9.02 1.63
CA PHE A 143 -1.31 -7.61 1.97
C PHE A 143 0.00 -7.46 2.74
N GLU A 144 0.68 -6.31 2.70
CA GLU A 144 1.90 -6.08 3.50
C GLU A 144 2.97 -7.19 3.35
N PHE A 145 3.17 -7.65 2.11
CA PHE A 145 4.08 -8.76 1.80
C PHE A 145 5.54 -8.36 2.03
N LYS A 146 6.33 -9.27 2.61
CA LYS A 146 7.77 -9.07 2.87
C LYS A 146 8.57 -10.13 2.12
N PHE A 147 9.57 -9.69 1.36
CA PHE A 147 10.51 -10.59 0.67
C PHE A 147 11.55 -11.25 1.60
N GLY A 148 11.63 -10.77 2.85
CA GLY A 148 12.52 -11.28 3.88
C GLY A 148 12.57 -10.32 5.06
N ASP A 149 12.99 -10.81 6.23
CA ASP A 149 13.00 -10.00 7.46
C ASP A 149 14.14 -8.97 7.49
N GLU A 150 15.24 -9.21 6.78
CA GLU A 150 16.47 -8.41 6.83
C GLU A 150 16.31 -6.99 6.28
N GLU A 151 15.49 -6.82 5.24
CA GLU A 151 15.25 -5.50 4.64
C GLU A 151 14.36 -4.62 5.54
N GLY A 152 13.48 -5.26 6.33
CA GLY A 152 12.55 -4.59 7.22
C GLY A 152 11.53 -3.72 6.48
N THR A 153 11.18 -4.06 5.23
CA THR A 153 10.17 -3.33 4.46
C THR A 153 9.16 -4.26 3.81
N SER A 154 7.91 -3.78 3.71
CA SER A 154 6.82 -4.46 3.02
C SER A 154 6.48 -3.79 1.68
N LEU A 155 5.81 -4.55 0.84
CA LEU A 155 5.02 -4.11 -0.30
C LEU A 155 3.56 -4.10 0.09
N ASP A 156 2.78 -3.20 -0.51
CA ASP A 156 1.37 -3.03 -0.12
C ASP A 156 0.55 -4.31 -0.39
N PHE A 157 0.81 -5.01 -1.50
CA PHE A 157 0.14 -6.27 -1.86
C PHE A 157 1.00 -7.13 -2.79
N CYS A 158 0.77 -8.45 -2.77
CA CYS A 158 1.50 -9.40 -3.60
C CYS A 158 0.56 -10.51 -4.07
N VAL A 159 0.70 -10.95 -5.33
CA VAL A 159 0.08 -12.16 -5.88
C VAL A 159 1.20 -13.14 -6.21
N ILE A 160 1.09 -14.36 -5.68
CA ILE A 160 2.08 -15.42 -5.80
C ILE A 160 1.44 -16.59 -6.52
N ASP A 161 1.99 -16.92 -7.69
CA ASP A 161 1.69 -18.12 -8.45
C ASP A 161 2.87 -19.10 -8.35
N ASP A 162 2.69 -20.34 -8.81
CA ASP A 162 3.71 -21.38 -8.74
C ASP A 162 4.98 -21.03 -9.54
N VAL A 163 4.83 -20.18 -10.55
CA VAL A 163 5.90 -19.87 -11.52
C VAL A 163 6.31 -18.40 -11.57
N PHE A 164 5.52 -17.48 -11.00
CA PHE A 164 5.84 -16.05 -10.97
C PHE A 164 5.16 -15.33 -9.80
N THR A 165 5.59 -14.09 -9.56
CA THR A 165 5.06 -13.21 -8.52
C THR A 165 4.76 -11.82 -9.09
N ILE A 166 3.66 -11.21 -8.66
CA ILE A 166 3.30 -9.83 -8.98
C ILE A 166 3.30 -9.02 -7.69
N MET A 167 4.20 -8.06 -7.60
CA MET A 167 4.33 -7.11 -6.51
C MET A 167 3.52 -5.85 -6.81
N PHE A 168 2.73 -5.38 -5.86
CA PHE A 168 1.97 -4.15 -5.98
C PHE A 168 2.41 -3.12 -4.97
N GLU A 169 2.57 -1.89 -5.46
CA GLU A 169 2.72 -0.69 -4.67
C GLU A 169 1.63 0.30 -5.09
N ILE A 170 0.81 0.75 -4.16
CA ILE A 170 -0.29 1.68 -4.42
C ILE A 170 -0.03 3.02 -3.72
N LYS A 171 -0.23 4.10 -4.46
CA LYS A 171 -0.22 5.47 -3.93
C LYS A 171 -1.57 6.13 -4.19
N TYR A 172 -1.96 7.00 -3.27
CA TYR A 172 -3.17 7.80 -3.42
C TYR A 172 -2.86 9.28 -3.35
N THR A 173 -2.59 9.77 -2.14
CA THR A 173 -2.38 11.19 -1.87
C THR A 173 -0.93 11.52 -1.56
N GLU A 174 -0.04 10.56 -1.62
CA GLU A 174 1.40 10.73 -1.42
C GLU A 174 1.99 11.64 -2.51
N ASP A 175 2.98 12.45 -2.12
CA ASP A 175 3.71 13.35 -3.03
C ASP A 175 4.86 12.59 -3.69
N GLY A 176 4.50 11.65 -4.56
CA GLY A 176 5.47 10.72 -5.15
C GLY A 176 5.82 9.53 -4.27
N PHE A 177 6.72 8.69 -4.77
CA PHE A 177 7.25 7.52 -4.09
C PHE A 177 8.30 7.90 -3.05
N ALA A 178 8.40 7.08 -1.99
CA ALA A 178 9.25 7.40 -0.85
C ALA A 178 10.73 7.44 -1.23
N LYS A 179 11.39 8.53 -0.81
CA LYS A 179 12.85 8.69 -0.83
C LYS A 179 13.43 8.16 0.47
N THR A 180 14.76 7.98 0.52
CA THR A 180 15.43 7.69 1.78
C THR A 180 16.51 8.69 2.15
N LYS A 181 16.88 8.70 3.43
CA LYS A 181 17.94 9.55 3.97
C LYS A 181 19.30 8.95 3.64
N ASN A 182 20.26 9.82 3.38
CA ASN A 182 21.66 9.44 3.20
C ASN A 182 22.37 9.27 4.57
N ASP A 183 21.84 8.39 5.43
CA ASP A 183 22.40 8.08 6.75
C ASP A 183 23.11 6.72 6.77
N LYS A 184 23.83 6.43 7.85
CA LYS A 184 24.62 5.19 7.98
C LYS A 184 23.76 3.93 7.79
N CYS A 185 22.57 3.87 8.38
CA CYS A 185 21.70 2.71 8.30
C CYS A 185 21.31 2.40 6.84
N HIS A 186 20.96 3.42 6.06
CA HIS A 186 20.58 3.23 4.67
C HIS A 186 21.76 2.93 3.74
N LYS A 187 22.94 3.50 4.02
CA LYS A 187 24.20 3.14 3.33
C LYS A 187 24.58 1.68 3.56
N ASP A 188 24.46 1.22 4.80
CA ASP A 188 24.75 -0.16 5.17
C ASP A 188 23.79 -1.09 4.42
N LYS A 189 22.47 -0.81 4.43
CA LYS A 189 21.46 -1.57 3.65
C LYS A 189 21.72 -1.56 2.14
N PHE A 190 22.11 -0.41 1.58
CA PHE A 190 22.43 -0.33 0.16
C PHE A 190 23.60 -1.24 -0.19
N SER A 191 24.65 -1.21 0.61
CA SER A 191 25.86 -2.00 0.38
C SER A 191 25.67 -3.50 0.66
N SER A 192 24.73 -3.87 1.54
CA SER A 192 24.53 -5.26 1.95
C SER A 192 23.41 -5.99 1.22
N ILE A 193 22.45 -5.26 0.63
CA ILE A 193 21.27 -5.84 -0.01
C ILE A 193 21.16 -5.35 -1.46
N TYR A 194 21.13 -4.03 -1.65
CA TYR A 194 20.70 -3.46 -2.93
C TYR A 194 21.78 -3.43 -4.00
N SER A 195 23.05 -3.27 -3.65
CA SER A 195 24.16 -3.27 -4.61
C SER A 195 24.24 -4.58 -5.36
N ASP A 196 24.11 -5.70 -4.66
CA ASP A 196 24.22 -7.03 -5.26
C ASP A 196 23.03 -7.34 -6.16
N LEU A 197 21.82 -6.92 -5.74
CA LEU A 197 20.62 -7.03 -6.57
C LEU A 197 20.73 -6.15 -7.82
N LEU A 198 21.24 -4.91 -7.70
CA LEU A 198 21.43 -4.02 -8.85
C LEU A 198 22.38 -4.62 -9.90
N ILE A 199 23.48 -5.25 -9.47
CA ILE A 199 24.45 -5.87 -10.39
C ILE A 199 23.83 -7.03 -11.18
N GLN A 200 22.83 -7.70 -10.61
CA GLN A 200 22.14 -8.83 -11.24
C GLN A 200 21.04 -8.40 -12.23
N GLN A 201 20.78 -7.10 -12.37
CA GLN A 201 19.67 -6.59 -13.17
C GLN A 201 20.10 -6.18 -14.57
N ASP A 202 19.63 -6.89 -15.59
CA ASP A 202 19.96 -6.57 -16.98
C ASP A 202 19.17 -5.38 -17.54
N THR A 203 18.05 -5.02 -16.90
CA THR A 203 17.11 -3.99 -17.40
C THR A 203 17.30 -2.63 -16.73
N LEU A 204 17.94 -2.60 -15.56
CA LEU A 204 18.28 -1.39 -14.85
C LEU A 204 19.71 -0.97 -15.23
N ARG A 205 20.00 0.33 -15.11
CA ARG A 205 21.37 0.80 -15.34
C ARG A 205 22.27 0.26 -14.23
N ASN A 206 23.30 -0.50 -14.59
CA ASN A 206 24.24 -1.13 -13.63
C ASN A 206 25.13 -0.14 -12.88
N ASP A 207 25.07 1.15 -13.21
CA ASP A 207 25.90 2.23 -12.66
C ASP A 207 25.10 3.30 -11.90
N VAL A 208 23.90 2.97 -11.40
CA VAL A 208 23.07 3.90 -10.61
C VAL A 208 23.85 4.39 -9.39
N PRO A 209 24.18 5.70 -9.31
CA PRO A 209 24.84 6.26 -8.14
C PRO A 209 23.95 6.09 -6.90
N GLN A 210 24.56 5.84 -5.74
CA GLN A 210 23.82 5.65 -4.48
C GLN A 210 22.88 6.83 -4.18
N GLU A 211 23.29 8.06 -4.51
CA GLU A 211 22.47 9.27 -4.34
C GLU A 211 21.19 9.21 -5.19
N VAL A 212 21.30 8.69 -6.42
CA VAL A 212 20.16 8.48 -7.32
C VAL A 212 19.26 7.37 -6.77
N PHE A 213 19.86 6.27 -6.30
CA PHE A 213 19.10 5.21 -5.63
C PHE A 213 18.33 5.74 -4.43
N PHE A 214 18.95 6.56 -3.57
CA PHE A 214 18.27 7.13 -2.40
C PHE A 214 17.19 8.15 -2.76
N HIS A 215 17.39 8.89 -3.85
CA HIS A 215 16.40 9.82 -4.35
C HIS A 215 15.11 9.12 -4.82
N ASP A 216 15.22 7.98 -5.50
CA ASP A 216 14.09 7.19 -6.01
C ASP A 216 13.98 5.83 -5.31
N TYR A 217 14.27 5.82 -4.00
CA TYR A 217 14.48 4.62 -3.18
C TYR A 217 13.39 3.57 -3.32
N GLN A 218 12.13 3.95 -3.15
CA GLN A 218 11.03 2.99 -3.22
C GLN A 218 10.83 2.42 -4.63
N LEU A 219 11.09 3.22 -5.68
CA LEU A 219 11.00 2.76 -7.06
C LEU A 219 12.11 1.75 -7.35
N PHE A 220 13.37 2.11 -7.07
CA PHE A 220 14.49 1.21 -7.29
C PHE A 220 14.36 -0.06 -6.46
N ARG A 221 14.05 0.04 -5.17
CA ARG A 221 13.87 -1.12 -4.29
C ARG A 221 12.85 -2.12 -4.84
N ASN A 222 11.76 -1.64 -5.44
CA ASN A 222 10.76 -2.53 -6.02
C ASN A 222 11.21 -3.03 -7.41
N ALA A 223 11.81 -2.17 -8.24
CA ALA A 223 12.24 -2.51 -9.60
C ALA A 223 13.42 -3.51 -9.65
N ILE A 224 14.39 -3.43 -8.73
CA ILE A 224 15.56 -4.33 -8.68
C ILE A 224 15.20 -5.79 -8.38
N ARG A 225 13.94 -6.06 -8.04
CA ARG A 225 13.42 -7.41 -7.80
C ARG A 225 12.78 -8.02 -9.04
N THR A 226 12.59 -7.21 -10.09
CA THR A 226 11.89 -7.67 -11.28
C THR A 226 12.78 -8.59 -12.12
N ASN A 227 12.15 -9.54 -12.80
CA ASN A 227 12.75 -10.44 -13.78
C ASN A 227 11.61 -11.11 -14.58
N ASP A 228 11.92 -12.14 -15.36
CA ASP A 228 10.93 -12.91 -16.14
C ASP A 228 9.83 -13.58 -15.29
N LYS A 229 10.06 -13.72 -13.98
CA LYS A 229 9.16 -14.34 -13.01
C LYS A 229 8.70 -13.39 -11.90
N CYS A 230 9.09 -12.13 -11.93
CA CYS A 230 8.76 -11.19 -10.87
C CYS A 230 8.43 -9.82 -11.47
N TYR A 231 7.19 -9.39 -11.27
CA TYR A 231 6.64 -8.18 -11.88
C TYR A 231 6.40 -7.14 -10.79
N ALA A 232 6.73 -5.88 -11.06
CA ALA A 232 6.40 -4.77 -10.17
C ALA A 232 5.33 -3.89 -10.83
N VAL A 233 4.21 -3.71 -10.12
CA VAL A 233 3.08 -2.90 -10.55
C VAL A 233 2.90 -1.72 -9.60
N PHE A 234 2.85 -0.53 -10.17
CA PHE A 234 2.63 0.71 -9.42
C PHE A 234 1.27 1.29 -9.78
N ILE A 235 0.39 1.41 -8.79
CA ILE A 235 -0.97 1.93 -8.96
C ILE A 235 -1.07 3.31 -8.33
N PHE A 236 -1.50 4.31 -9.09
CA PHE A 236 -1.79 5.64 -8.55
C PHE A 236 -2.82 6.36 -9.43
N PRO A 237 -3.59 7.33 -8.87
CA PRO A 237 -4.50 8.13 -9.67
C PRO A 237 -3.76 8.91 -10.75
N GLU A 238 -4.28 8.93 -11.99
CA GLU A 238 -3.66 9.66 -13.11
C GLU A 238 -3.39 11.14 -12.79
N ASN A 239 -4.25 11.75 -11.98
CA ASN A 239 -4.15 13.13 -11.56
C ASN A 239 -3.09 13.38 -10.47
N ASN A 240 -2.52 12.33 -9.86
CA ASN A 240 -1.35 12.43 -8.99
C ASN A 240 -0.08 12.62 -9.84
N LYS A 241 0.13 13.85 -10.30
CA LYS A 241 1.26 14.21 -11.15
C LYS A 241 2.61 13.95 -10.49
N SER A 242 2.71 14.05 -9.16
CA SER A 242 3.96 13.82 -8.44
C SER A 242 4.46 12.39 -8.61
N CYS A 243 3.58 11.39 -8.50
CA CYS A 243 3.92 10.00 -8.83
C CYS A 243 4.21 9.83 -10.33
N ARG A 244 3.38 10.42 -11.19
CA ARG A 244 3.52 10.28 -12.65
C ARG A 244 4.86 10.77 -13.19
N THR A 245 5.41 11.87 -12.65
CA THR A 245 6.69 12.43 -13.14
C THR A 245 7.92 11.60 -12.77
N GLN A 246 7.76 10.52 -12.00
CA GLN A 246 8.86 9.61 -11.64
C GLN A 246 8.95 8.38 -12.55
N PHE A 247 8.05 8.26 -13.54
CA PHE A 247 8.08 7.28 -14.64
C PHE A 247 8.24 8.00 -15.98
#